data_AF-A0A7Y4MDN2-F1
#
_entry.id   AF-A0A7Y4MDN2-F1
#
_cell.length_a   1.000
_cell.length_b   1.000
_cell.length_c   1.000
_cell.angle_alpha   90.00
_cell.angle_beta   90.00
_cell.angle_gamma   90.00
#
_symmetry.space_group_name_H-M   'P 1'
#
loop_
_entity.id
_entity.type
_entity.pdbx_description
1 polymer ?
#
loop_
_entity_poly.entity_id
_entity_poly.type
_entity_poly.pdbx_seq_one_letter_code
_entity_poly.pdbx_strand_id
1 'polypeptide(L)'
;MGFFDKAIIGGFAALIGNGIVQTYRSNQVTNRRKSTPIQFDDTVTQRDFNDAADRIGRKTPRVARVLASGMTVHLTMRSNSGLTTWKAEIDFNDYGRLTGNYWISSENTQSPIPEFFAQGLQEEIRKAGS
;
A
#
# COMPACT_ATOMS: atom_id res chain seq x y z
N MET A 1 25.01 25.57 -23.49
CA MET A 1 25.24 25.92 -22.07
C MET A 1 23.92 26.50 -21.56
N GLY A 2 23.30 26.08 -20.47
CA GLY A 2 23.62 25.08 -19.47
C GLY A 2 22.37 24.25 -19.13
N PHE A 3 22.66 23.03 -18.69
CA PHE A 3 21.72 22.03 -18.23
C PHE A 3 21.17 22.40 -16.85
N PHE A 4 20.01 21.83 -16.52
CA PHE A 4 19.37 21.82 -15.20
C PHE A 4 18.62 23.08 -14.79
N ASP A 5 17.49 23.35 -15.46
CA ASP A 5 16.39 23.93 -14.70
C ASP A 5 15.04 23.32 -15.08
N LYS A 6 14.32 22.90 -14.04
CA LYS A 6 12.97 22.29 -14.04
C LYS A 6 12.86 20.81 -14.39
N ALA A 7 13.50 19.97 -13.56
CA ALA A 7 13.05 18.61 -13.30
C ALA A 7 12.38 18.51 -11.90
N ILE A 8 11.15 19.00 -11.80
CA ILE A 8 10.17 18.49 -10.82
C ILE A 8 8.86 18.32 -11.59
N ILE A 9 8.89 17.37 -12.52
CA ILE A 9 7.68 16.76 -13.06
C ILE A 9 7.26 15.74 -12.00
N GLY A 10 6.36 16.18 -11.11
CA GLY A 10 5.62 15.28 -10.25
C GLY A 10 4.93 14.25 -11.13
N GLY A 11 5.39 13.01 -11.06
CA GLY A 11 5.02 11.99 -12.01
C GLY A 11 6.21 11.54 -12.86
N PHE A 12 7.06 10.72 -12.23
CA PHE A 12 7.35 9.41 -12.79
C PHE A 12 8.03 9.45 -14.19
N ALA A 13 9.36 9.63 -14.21
CA ALA A 13 10.20 9.45 -15.39
C ALA A 13 10.59 7.96 -15.61
N ALA A 14 10.73 7.58 -16.87
CA ALA A 14 10.62 6.21 -17.37
C ALA A 14 11.96 5.52 -17.73
N LEU A 15 11.85 4.19 -17.97
CA LEU A 15 12.73 3.27 -18.73
C LEU A 15 13.91 2.66 -17.91
N ILE A 16 14.39 1.41 -18.06
CA ILE A 16 14.76 0.57 -19.23
C ILE A 16 14.92 -0.93 -18.79
N GLY A 17 14.56 -1.92 -19.63
CA GLY A 17 15.17 -3.27 -19.63
C GLY A 17 14.22 -4.48 -19.61
N ASN A 18 14.52 -5.52 -20.40
CA ASN A 18 13.71 -6.75 -20.57
C ASN A 18 13.38 -7.47 -19.25
N GLY A 19 12.16 -7.30 -18.75
CA GLY A 19 11.63 -8.06 -17.62
C GLY A 19 10.96 -7.14 -16.60
N ILE A 20 9.65 -7.34 -16.39
CA ILE A 20 8.72 -6.55 -15.57
C ILE A 20 8.09 -5.39 -16.36
N VAL A 21 7.10 -5.75 -17.17
CA VAL A 21 6.15 -4.82 -17.78
C VAL A 21 5.23 -4.26 -16.69
N GLN A 22 5.12 -2.93 -16.70
CA GLN A 22 3.98 -2.12 -16.25
C GLN A 22 3.86 -1.69 -14.79
N THR A 23 4.76 -0.79 -14.38
CA THR A 23 4.27 0.49 -13.83
C THR A 23 3.57 1.26 -14.99
N TYR A 24 2.54 2.08 -14.74
CA TYR A 24 1.89 3.04 -15.68
C TYR A 24 0.65 2.66 -16.52
N ARG A 25 -0.37 1.98 -15.98
CA ARG A 25 -1.73 2.03 -16.59
C ARG A 25 -2.91 2.23 -15.63
N SER A 26 -2.69 2.79 -14.44
CA SER A 26 -3.66 2.59 -13.34
C SER A 26 -4.57 3.78 -13.01
N ASN A 27 -4.58 4.90 -13.72
CA ASN A 27 -5.48 6.00 -13.30
C ASN A 27 -6.98 5.70 -13.53
N GLN A 28 -7.34 4.82 -14.46
CA GLN A 28 -8.76 4.46 -14.70
C GLN A 28 -9.23 3.22 -13.93
N VAL A 29 -8.35 2.24 -13.67
CA VAL A 29 -8.70 1.01 -12.94
C VAL A 29 -8.71 1.24 -11.42
N THR A 30 -7.77 2.04 -10.90
CA THR A 30 -7.72 2.40 -9.47
C THR A 30 -8.97 3.17 -9.05
N ASN A 31 -9.46 4.07 -9.91
CA ASN A 31 -10.70 4.81 -9.64
C ASN A 31 -11.93 3.91 -9.57
N ARG A 32 -12.05 2.90 -10.45
CA ARG A 32 -13.19 1.98 -10.43
C ARG A 32 -13.26 1.12 -9.18
N ARG A 33 -12.11 0.71 -8.61
CA ARG A 33 -12.08 -0.08 -7.36
C ARG A 33 -12.37 0.78 -6.14
N LYS A 34 -11.71 1.95 -6.05
CA LYS A 34 -11.90 2.90 -4.94
C LYS A 34 -13.32 3.48 -4.86
N SER A 35 -14.04 3.54 -5.98
CA SER A 35 -15.43 4.02 -6.03
C SER A 35 -16.49 2.96 -5.70
N THR A 36 -16.12 1.68 -5.59
CA THR A 36 -17.08 0.63 -5.26
C THR A 36 -17.47 0.72 -3.78
N PRO A 37 -18.76 0.62 -3.43
CA PRO A 37 -19.20 0.56 -2.04
C PRO A 37 -18.46 -0.53 -1.28
N ILE A 38 -17.85 -0.14 -0.16
CA ILE A 38 -17.09 -1.04 0.72
C ILE A 38 -18.08 -1.94 1.44
N GLN A 39 -17.94 -3.24 1.27
CA GLN A 39 -18.67 -4.26 2.00
C GLN A 39 -17.66 -5.13 2.76
N PHE A 40 -17.53 -4.88 4.05
CA PHE A 40 -16.94 -5.86 4.95
C PHE A 40 -17.94 -7.00 5.10
N ASP A 41 -17.45 -8.24 5.01
CA ASP A 41 -18.25 -9.44 5.25
C ASP A 41 -18.40 -9.67 6.77
N ASP A 42 -19.38 -10.47 7.17
CA ASP A 42 -19.60 -10.87 8.57
C ASP A 42 -18.39 -11.62 9.15
N THR A 43 -17.54 -12.19 8.29
CA THR A 43 -16.32 -12.92 8.66
C THR A 43 -15.16 -12.01 9.08
N VAL A 44 -15.02 -10.83 8.48
CA VAL A 44 -13.96 -9.86 8.81
C VAL A 44 -14.56 -8.47 8.88
N THR A 45 -14.80 -8.00 10.10
CA THR A 45 -15.32 -6.66 10.30
C THR A 45 -14.24 -5.61 10.04
N GLN A 46 -14.65 -4.36 9.82
CA GLN A 46 -13.71 -3.24 9.74
C GLN A 46 -12.85 -3.12 11.00
N ARG A 47 -13.40 -3.46 12.17
CA ARG A 47 -12.66 -3.46 13.43
C ARG A 47 -11.56 -4.51 13.42
N ASP A 48 -11.86 -5.73 13.00
CA ASP A 48 -10.88 -6.82 12.93
C ASP A 48 -9.74 -6.48 11.96
N PHE A 49 -10.09 -5.88 10.82
CA PHE A 49 -9.11 -5.38 9.86
C PHE A 49 -8.20 -4.31 10.47
N ASN A 50 -8.77 -3.31 11.15
CA ASN A 50 -8.00 -2.24 11.79
C ASN A 50 -7.10 -2.78 12.91
N ASP A 51 -7.62 -3.69 13.73
CA ASP A 51 -6.89 -4.31 14.85
C ASP A 51 -5.75 -5.20 14.32
N ALA A 52 -5.96 -5.93 13.21
CA ALA A 52 -4.91 -6.70 12.55
C ALA A 52 -3.83 -5.78 11.96
N ALA A 53 -4.22 -4.70 11.26
CA ALA A 53 -3.30 -3.74 10.68
C ALA A 53 -2.43 -3.05 11.75
N ASP A 54 -3.02 -2.62 12.87
CA ASP A 54 -2.27 -2.01 13.98
C ASP A 54 -1.33 -3.03 14.64
N ARG A 55 -1.81 -4.26 14.88
CA ARG A 55 -1.00 -5.35 15.46
C ARG A 55 0.22 -5.68 14.61
N ILE A 56 0.06 -5.78 13.30
CA ILE A 56 1.17 -6.04 12.37
C ILE A 56 2.11 -4.83 12.34
N GLY A 57 1.58 -3.62 12.25
CA GLY A 57 2.38 -2.40 12.20
C GLY A 57 3.30 -2.21 13.39
N ARG A 58 2.83 -2.53 14.60
CA ARG A 58 3.65 -2.49 15.81
C ARG A 58 4.81 -3.50 15.80
N LYS A 59 4.65 -4.61 15.09
CA LYS A 59 5.67 -5.67 14.96
C LYS A 59 6.62 -5.40 13.79
N THR A 60 6.23 -4.60 12.81
CA THR A 60 7.05 -4.28 11.64
C THR A 60 8.07 -3.17 11.99
N PRO A 61 9.38 -3.45 11.89
CA PRO A 61 10.40 -2.44 12.18
C PRO A 61 10.25 -1.19 11.32
N ARG A 62 10.51 -0.02 11.93
CA ARG A 62 10.50 1.32 11.29
C ARG A 62 9.14 1.83 10.85
N VAL A 63 8.06 1.06 10.99
CA VAL A 63 6.70 1.61 10.88
C VAL A 63 6.47 2.53 12.09
N ALA A 64 6.28 3.82 11.81
CA ALA A 64 6.04 4.84 12.83
C ALA A 64 4.54 5.07 13.06
N ARG A 65 3.73 4.84 12.02
CA ARG A 65 2.28 5.03 12.09
C ARG A 65 1.56 4.13 11.08
N VAL A 66 0.43 3.59 11.50
CA VAL A 66 -0.55 2.90 10.66
C VAL A 66 -1.87 3.67 10.74
N LEU A 67 -2.50 3.93 9.60
CA LEU A 67 -3.83 4.50 9.50
C LEU A 67 -4.65 3.68 8.52
N ALA A 68 -5.67 2.98 9.01
CA ALA A 68 -6.61 2.26 8.17
C ALA A 68 -7.84 3.14 7.89
N SER A 69 -8.21 3.26 6.62
CA SER A 69 -9.39 4.00 6.15
C SER A 69 -10.13 3.12 5.14
N GLY A 70 -11.28 2.59 5.54
CA GLY A 70 -11.95 1.53 4.77
C GLY A 70 -11.06 0.29 4.67
N MET A 71 -10.85 -0.21 3.45
CA MET A 71 -9.96 -1.36 3.16
C MET A 71 -8.55 -0.92 2.73
N THR A 72 -8.19 0.35 2.93
CA THR A 72 -6.88 0.88 2.55
C THR A 72 -6.08 1.22 3.81
N VAL A 73 -4.80 0.82 3.83
CA VAL A 73 -3.86 1.09 4.92
C VAL A 73 -2.81 2.08 4.46
N HIS A 74 -2.67 3.18 5.19
CA HIS A 74 -1.59 4.15 5.01
C HIS A 74 -0.52 3.93 6.07
N LEU A 75 0.70 3.66 5.61
CA LEU A 75 1.88 3.48 6.43
C LEU A 75 2.74 4.73 6.40
N THR A 76 3.24 5.14 7.55
CA THR A 76 4.35 6.10 7.65
C THR A 76 5.54 5.36 8.25
N MET A 77 6.66 5.32 7.54
CA MET A 77 7.87 4.62 7.97
C MET A 77 9.06 5.57 8.10
N ARG A 78 9.98 5.27 9.01
CA ARG A 78 11.25 5.99 9.16
C ARG A 78 12.25 5.51 8.11
N SER A 79 13.11 6.40 7.62
CA SER A 79 14.28 6.04 6.81
C SER A 79 15.29 5.22 7.62
N ASN A 80 16.29 4.63 6.94
CA ASN A 80 17.33 3.83 7.60
C ASN A 80 18.11 4.67 8.63
N SER A 81 18.35 5.94 8.32
CA SER A 81 19.03 6.88 9.21
C SER A 81 18.12 7.37 10.35
N GLY A 82 16.81 7.16 10.27
CA GLY A 82 15.83 7.68 11.22
C GLY A 82 15.56 9.19 11.12
N LEU A 83 16.21 9.89 10.19
CA LEU A 83 16.13 11.35 10.06
C LEU A 83 14.91 11.84 9.27
N THR A 84 14.31 10.96 8.48
CA THR A 84 13.18 11.29 7.60
C THR A 84 12.12 10.21 7.66
N THR A 85 10.91 10.55 7.24
CA THR A 85 9.81 9.60 7.06
C THR A 85 9.36 9.56 5.62
N TRP A 86 8.87 8.41 5.20
CA TRP A 86 8.26 8.19 3.89
C TRP A 86 6.99 7.38 4.04
N LYS A 87 6.12 7.44 3.04
CA LYS A 87 4.78 6.85 3.08
C LYS A 87 4.61 5.71 2.07
N ALA A 88 3.75 4.78 2.46
CA ALA A 88 3.18 3.81 1.54
C ALA A 88 1.68 3.67 1.79
N GLU A 89 0.97 3.27 0.75
CA GLU A 89 -0.44 2.94 0.76
C GLU A 89 -0.60 1.50 0.27
N ILE A 90 -1.41 0.73 0.98
CA ILE A 90 -1.73 -0.64 0.65
C ILE A 90 -3.26 -0.74 0.55
N ASP A 91 -3.76 -0.96 -0.65
CA ASP A 91 -5.18 -1.04 -0.93
C ASP A 91 -5.62 -2.51 -1.00
N PHE A 92 -6.49 -2.95 -0.09
CA PHE A 92 -7.09 -4.28 -0.06
C PHE A 92 -8.50 -4.30 -0.67
N ASN A 93 -8.95 -3.20 -1.24
CA ASN A 93 -10.26 -3.11 -1.87
C ASN A 93 -10.27 -3.86 -3.21
N ASP A 94 -10.73 -5.10 -3.19
CA ASP A 94 -10.95 -5.91 -4.38
C ASP A 94 -12.41 -5.79 -4.82
N TYR A 95 -12.74 -4.70 -5.51
CA TYR A 95 -14.09 -4.39 -5.99
C TYR A 95 -15.17 -4.43 -4.89
N GLY A 96 -14.89 -3.77 -3.77
CA GLY A 96 -15.76 -3.64 -2.61
C GLY A 96 -15.66 -4.79 -1.62
N ARG A 97 -14.81 -5.79 -1.87
CA ARG A 97 -14.66 -6.98 -1.04
C ARG A 97 -13.25 -7.13 -0.50
N LEU A 98 -13.15 -7.71 0.70
CA LEU A 98 -11.89 -7.99 1.36
C LEU A 98 -11.44 -9.44 1.07
N THR A 99 -10.84 -9.66 -0.11
CA THR A 99 -10.40 -11.00 -0.57
C THR A 99 -8.96 -11.35 -0.16
N GLY A 100 -8.23 -10.36 0.35
CA GLY A 100 -6.79 -10.45 0.61
C GLY A 100 -5.91 -10.09 -0.60
N ASN A 101 -6.49 -9.81 -1.77
CA ASN A 101 -5.75 -9.18 -2.86
C ASN A 101 -5.37 -7.74 -2.46
N TYR A 102 -4.17 -7.31 -2.81
CA TYR A 102 -3.69 -5.96 -2.47
C TYR A 102 -2.90 -5.30 -3.58
N TRP A 103 -2.84 -3.96 -3.51
CA TRP A 103 -2.03 -3.11 -4.37
C TRP A 103 -1.23 -2.13 -3.53
N ILE A 104 0.07 -2.05 -3.79
CA ILE A 104 0.99 -1.18 -3.04
C ILE A 104 1.36 0.04 -3.88
N SER A 105 1.28 1.20 -3.26
CA SER A 105 1.89 2.44 -3.71
C SER A 105 2.90 2.89 -2.66
N SER A 106 4.14 3.15 -3.03
CA SER A 106 5.21 3.48 -2.07
C SER A 106 6.08 4.62 -2.60
N GLU A 107 6.42 5.56 -1.72
CA GLU A 107 7.45 6.57 -1.99
C GLU A 107 8.86 5.95 -2.10
N ASN A 108 9.07 4.76 -1.51
CA ASN A 108 10.32 4.02 -1.57
C ASN A 108 10.08 2.58 -2.08
N THR A 109 10.25 2.38 -3.39
CA THR A 109 10.02 1.09 -4.06
C THR A 109 11.10 0.04 -3.76
N GLN A 110 12.24 0.44 -3.20
CA GLN A 110 13.32 -0.48 -2.84
C GLN A 110 13.15 -1.05 -1.42
N SER A 111 12.21 -0.52 -0.63
CA SER A 111 11.97 -1.01 0.72
C SER A 111 11.08 -2.24 0.71
N PRO A 112 11.47 -3.35 1.37
CA PRO A 112 10.63 -4.54 1.49
C PRO A 112 9.53 -4.40 2.56
N ILE A 113 9.53 -3.32 3.35
CA ILE A 113 8.65 -3.13 4.50
C ILE A 113 7.16 -3.13 4.11
N PRO A 114 6.71 -2.40 3.07
CA PRO A 114 5.29 -2.38 2.70
C PRO A 114 4.82 -3.75 2.24
N GLU A 115 5.66 -4.48 1.49
CA GLU A 115 5.35 -5.82 1.02
C GLU A 115 5.24 -6.81 2.18
N PHE A 116 6.21 -6.78 3.11
CA PHE A 116 6.16 -7.62 4.31
C PHE A 116 4.91 -7.34 5.16
N PHE A 117 4.55 -6.08 5.33
CA PHE A 117 3.31 -5.70 6.02
C PHE A 117 2.07 -6.22 5.28
N ALA A 118 2.02 -6.03 3.95
CA ALA A 118 0.88 -6.43 3.12
C ALA A 118 0.65 -7.95 3.18
N GLN A 119 1.73 -8.74 3.08
CA GLN A 119 1.68 -10.19 3.18
C GLN A 119 1.15 -10.65 4.53
N GLY A 120 1.65 -10.06 5.63
CA GLY A 120 1.16 -10.37 6.97
C GLY A 120 -0.34 -10.09 7.12
N LEU A 121 -0.84 -8.99 6.56
CA LEU A 121 -2.25 -8.64 6.66
C LEU A 121 -3.12 -9.51 5.74
N GLN A 122 -2.62 -9.86 4.55
CA GLN A 122 -3.26 -10.82 3.66
C GLN A 122 -3.45 -12.18 4.33
N GLU A 123 -2.45 -12.68 5.05
CA GLU A 123 -2.56 -13.96 5.77
C GLU A 123 -3.65 -13.91 6.83
N GLU A 124 -3.76 -12.83 7.59
CA GLU A 124 -4.81 -12.67 8.61
C GLU A 124 -6.21 -12.63 7.97
N ILE A 125 -6.37 -11.89 6.88
CA ILE A 125 -7.63 -11.84 6.12
C ILE A 125 -8.02 -13.23 5.62
N ARG A 126 -7.07 -13.95 5.02
CA ARG A 126 -7.33 -15.30 4.47
C ARG A 126 -7.65 -16.33 5.55
N LYS A 127 -7.03 -16.24 6.72
CA LYS A 127 -7.33 -17.13 7.86
C LYS A 127 -8.70 -16.86 8.48
N ALA A 128 -9.15 -15.61 8.47
CA ALA A 128 -10.43 -15.24 9.03
C ALA A 128 -11.61 -15.57 8.09
N GLY A 129 -11.37 -15.60 6.77
CA GLY A 129 -12.36 -15.99 5.76
C GLY A 129 -12.37 -17.47 5.38
N SER A 130 -11.55 -18.32 6.01
CA SER A 130 -11.51 -19.79 5.79
C SER A 130 -12.30 -20.55 6.84
#